data_AF-A0A8S3W6W3-F1
#
_entry.id   AF-A0A8S3W6W3-F1
#
_cell.length_a   1.000
_cell.length_b   1.000
_cell.length_c   1.000
_cell.angle_alpha   90.00
_cell.angle_beta   90.00
_cell.angle_gamma   90.00
#
_symmetry.space_group_name_H-M   'P 1'
#
loop_
_entity.id
_entity.type
_entity.pdbx_description
1 polymer ?
#
loop_
_entity_poly.entity_id
_entity_poly.type
_entity_poly.pdbx_seq_one_letter_code
_entity_poly.pdbx_strand_id
1 'polypeptide(L)'
;MCKNICTIKSENTHDTEKNNLNIAATTGIVASGIGYSQFEELCSAIDVPVFTPNTYTKYQDQVLKKWEQTASSSMAAAAEKEKEIAIEEGQTKGGFPVIDVLVDGSWCARSYGSNYKALSGTAAIIGRKTGQILYIGVKNKYCLVCARAENNNISPKEHKCFKNYEGSSTSMENEIKVEGFKSSISSYGVIYGRIIGDGDASTYAKILQARPYAEQNVTVEKIECRNHILRNFCKRMRNLITETKYALAQRKTLTNVKILAMRKAIVKAIKHHKVSQSPRDVLISMLHKYIINSVSHVYGDHRFCQDYFCTKEKNDNEELKKIQNSTFIFRINAIVSSIAAKSRSLIEDVDTNNVECFNSVIAKFIGGKRINFALKGGYQGRCSAAVVSFNTKSAISTVQSAFTGKCPGGNVVIVERKRSQKRKINFEHPKKKRRILREINKKQHDYGPASAAPDMSPQQLEKAKEEFMKNLKDVTCDRNAIERATVLQRDSSEWLELRKNLVTASNFGLICKRKANFGTASLVKNILYPKNLLNVASICHGIEHESQALQQLEKQENVKITHCGLFIDQTHPFIGATPDGLVGYDMLVEIKCPITASKKRS
;
A
#
# COMPACT_ATOMS: atom_id res chain seq x y z
N MET A 1 14.77 55.96 38.39
CA MET A 1 13.48 55.26 38.23
C MET A 1 12.78 55.80 36.99
N CYS A 2 12.89 55.13 35.84
CA CYS A 2 12.12 55.52 34.65
C CYS A 2 10.75 54.83 34.72
N LYS A 3 9.77 55.46 35.37
CA LYS A 3 8.38 54.98 35.48
C LYS A 3 7.56 55.36 34.23
N ASN A 4 8.07 55.05 33.04
CA ASN A 4 7.27 55.18 31.83
C ASN A 4 6.50 53.88 31.63
N ILE A 5 5.27 53.84 32.13
CA ILE A 5 4.30 52.79 31.79
C ILE A 5 3.81 53.09 30.37
N CYS A 6 4.52 52.56 29.37
CA CYS A 6 4.07 52.61 27.98
C CYS A 6 2.97 51.56 27.79
N THR A 7 1.71 52.01 27.78
CA THR A 7 0.57 51.13 27.53
C THR A 7 0.36 51.03 26.02
N ILE A 8 0.97 50.03 25.40
CA ILE A 8 0.76 49.72 23.98
C ILE A 8 -0.57 48.95 23.87
N LYS A 9 -1.63 49.61 23.38
CA LYS A 9 -2.88 48.92 23.03
C LYS A 9 -2.61 48.10 21.77
N SER A 10 -2.64 46.78 21.87
CA SER A 10 -2.22 45.88 20.79
C SER A 10 -3.17 45.88 19.60
N GLU A 11 -4.46 46.21 19.78
CA GLU A 11 -5.50 46.13 18.74
C GLU A 11 -6.60 47.18 18.99
N ASN A 12 -7.13 47.79 17.92
CA ASN A 12 -8.43 48.45 17.96
C ASN A 12 -9.48 47.34 17.87
N THR A 13 -10.29 47.13 18.91
CA THR A 13 -11.25 46.01 19.01
C THR A 13 -12.35 46.01 17.94
N HIS A 14 -12.46 47.11 17.18
CA HIS A 14 -13.38 47.27 16.05
C HIS A 14 -12.70 47.09 14.68
N ASP A 15 -11.39 46.91 14.63
CA ASP A 15 -10.64 46.74 13.39
C ASP A 15 -10.68 45.28 12.93
N THR A 16 -11.71 44.96 12.14
CA THR A 16 -11.90 43.64 11.51
C THR A 16 -10.88 43.35 10.40
N GLU A 17 -10.01 44.31 10.05
CA GLU A 17 -9.08 44.19 8.93
C GLU A 17 -7.80 43.42 9.27
N LYS A 18 -7.43 43.32 10.55
CA LYS A 18 -6.21 42.62 11.01
C LYS A 18 -6.57 41.41 11.86
N ASN A 19 -5.87 40.30 11.64
CA ASN A 19 -6.00 39.14 12.51
C ASN A 19 -5.55 39.48 13.92
N ASN A 20 -6.34 39.07 14.91
CA ASN A 20 -5.95 39.09 16.32
C ASN A 20 -4.54 38.50 16.48
N LEU A 21 -3.67 39.18 17.23
CA LEU A 21 -2.27 38.84 17.41
C LEU A 21 -2.10 37.40 17.91
N ASN A 22 -2.96 36.95 18.82
CA ASN A 22 -2.91 35.59 19.34
C ASN A 22 -3.32 34.55 18.28
N ILE A 23 -4.30 34.88 17.42
CA ILE A 23 -4.68 34.04 16.26
C ILE A 23 -3.53 33.98 15.25
N ALA A 24 -2.90 35.12 14.96
CA ALA A 24 -1.77 35.20 14.04
C ALA A 24 -0.56 34.41 14.57
N ALA A 25 -0.21 34.58 15.85
CA ALA A 25 0.85 33.84 16.53
C ALA A 25 0.55 32.33 16.52
N THR A 26 -0.65 31.93 16.92
CA THR A 26 -1.07 30.51 16.93
C THR A 26 -1.07 29.90 15.53
N THR A 27 -1.48 30.66 14.51
CA THR A 27 -1.36 30.25 13.10
C THR A 27 0.09 30.04 12.71
N GLY A 28 1.00 30.91 13.14
CA GLY A 28 2.45 30.78 12.95
C GLY A 28 3.04 29.53 13.63
N ILE A 29 2.61 29.22 14.85
CA ILE A 29 3.01 28.02 15.62
C ILE A 29 2.64 26.75 14.84
N VAL A 30 1.39 26.65 14.38
CA VAL A 30 0.90 25.52 13.58
C VAL A 30 1.67 25.42 12.27
N ALA A 31 1.81 26.53 11.53
CA ALA A 31 2.46 26.57 10.23
C ALA A 31 3.97 26.25 10.26
N SER A 32 4.62 26.52 11.40
CA SER A 32 6.03 26.22 11.63
C SER A 32 6.25 24.79 12.12
N GLY A 33 5.20 24.09 12.54
CA GLY A 33 5.28 22.73 13.05
C GLY A 33 5.78 22.62 14.49
N ILE A 34 5.72 23.71 15.25
CA ILE A 34 6.19 23.76 16.64
C ILE A 34 5.02 23.66 17.63
N GLY A 35 5.32 23.39 18.90
CA GLY A 35 4.37 23.44 20.01
C GLY A 35 4.48 24.73 20.83
N TYR A 36 3.62 24.88 21.85
CA TYR A 36 3.62 26.04 22.75
C TYR A 36 4.98 26.26 23.42
N SER A 37 5.58 25.22 24.02
CA SER A 37 6.86 25.34 24.73
C SER A 37 8.02 25.84 23.85
N GLN A 38 8.05 25.45 22.58
CA GLN A 38 9.07 25.92 21.63
C GLN A 38 8.83 27.36 21.19
N PHE A 39 7.57 27.78 21.15
CA PHE A 39 7.22 29.16 20.86
C PHE A 39 7.55 30.06 22.07
N GLU A 40 7.27 29.59 23.27
CA GLU A 40 7.67 30.23 24.53
C GLU A 40 9.20 30.40 24.59
N GLU A 41 9.97 29.35 24.32
CA GLU A 41 11.44 29.42 24.25
C GLU A 41 11.93 30.46 23.22
N LEU A 42 11.35 30.47 22.02
CA LEU A 42 11.69 31.45 20.99
C LEU A 42 11.38 32.89 21.43
N CYS A 43 10.21 33.11 22.02
CA CYS A 43 9.76 34.42 22.50
C CYS A 43 10.62 34.90 23.67
N SER A 44 10.97 34.03 24.61
CA SER A 44 11.88 34.33 25.71
C SER A 44 13.27 34.72 25.22
N ALA A 45 13.79 34.08 24.17
CA ALA A 45 15.10 34.41 23.61
C ALA A 45 15.17 35.82 22.97
N ILE A 46 14.03 36.37 22.57
CA ILE A 46 13.92 37.72 22.00
C ILE A 46 13.25 38.72 22.95
N ASP A 47 13.08 38.35 24.22
CA ASP A 47 12.45 39.15 25.28
C ASP A 47 11.03 39.66 24.94
N VAL A 48 10.22 38.78 24.32
CA VAL A 48 8.82 39.05 23.99
C VAL A 48 7.90 38.23 24.90
N PRO A 49 6.93 38.85 25.61
CA PRO A 49 5.99 38.12 26.44
C PRO A 49 5.04 37.25 25.60
N VAL A 50 4.68 36.07 26.13
CA VAL A 50 3.78 35.10 25.49
C VAL A 50 2.50 34.91 26.29
N PHE A 51 1.38 34.63 25.62
CA PHE A 51 0.11 34.31 26.27
C PHE A 51 0.18 32.96 27.00
N THR A 52 -0.64 32.76 28.04
CA THR A 52 -0.61 31.54 28.86
C THR A 52 -1.02 30.26 28.09
N PRO A 53 -0.66 29.05 28.58
CA PRO A 53 -1.04 27.78 27.94
C PRO A 53 -2.56 27.57 27.79
N ASN A 54 -3.36 28.12 28.71
CA ASN A 54 -4.82 28.05 28.65
C ASN A 54 -5.36 28.91 27.49
N THR A 55 -4.83 30.13 27.37
CA THR A 55 -5.15 31.04 26.26
C THR A 55 -4.70 30.44 24.92
N TYR A 56 -3.52 29.83 24.87
CA TYR A 56 -3.04 29.10 23.70
C TYR A 56 -4.03 28.02 23.25
N THR A 57 -4.50 27.18 24.18
CA THR A 57 -5.41 26.07 23.87
C THR A 57 -6.71 26.58 23.25
N LYS A 58 -7.27 27.67 23.80
CA LYS A 58 -8.48 28.32 23.27
C LYS A 58 -8.29 28.80 21.82
N TYR A 59 -7.20 29.53 21.54
CA TYR A 59 -6.94 30.01 20.18
C TYR A 59 -6.51 28.88 19.23
N GLN A 60 -5.84 27.84 19.74
CA GLN A 60 -5.47 26.67 18.96
C GLN A 60 -6.73 25.99 18.43
N ASP A 61 -7.74 25.75 19.26
CA ASP A 61 -8.98 25.11 18.80
C ASP A 61 -9.70 25.92 17.71
N GLN A 62 -9.72 27.26 17.83
CA GLN A 62 -10.25 28.16 16.80
C GLN A 62 -9.45 28.08 15.49
N VAL A 63 -8.12 28.17 15.59
CA VAL A 63 -7.21 28.09 14.44
C VAL A 63 -7.33 26.75 13.73
N LEU A 64 -7.32 25.63 14.46
CA LEU A 64 -7.45 24.29 13.88
C LEU A 64 -8.81 24.09 13.19
N LYS A 65 -9.91 24.56 13.79
CA LYS A 65 -11.23 24.54 13.15
C LYS A 65 -11.22 25.30 11.83
N LYS A 66 -10.54 26.46 11.77
CA LYS A 66 -10.43 27.24 10.55
C LYS A 66 -9.55 26.58 9.49
N TRP A 67 -8.46 25.91 9.89
CA TRP A 67 -7.67 25.06 8.99
C TRP A 67 -8.51 23.92 8.39
N GLU A 68 -9.35 23.25 9.19
CA GLU A 68 -10.25 22.18 8.72
C GLU A 68 -11.25 22.70 7.68
N GLN A 69 -11.90 23.84 7.94
CA GLN A 69 -12.82 24.48 7.00
C GLN A 69 -12.12 24.88 5.71
N THR A 70 -10.96 25.54 5.82
CA THR A 70 -10.18 26.01 4.65
C THR A 70 -9.65 24.82 3.84
N ALA A 71 -9.25 23.73 4.50
CA ALA A 71 -8.85 22.50 3.82
C ALA A 71 -10.01 21.91 3.04
N SER A 72 -11.21 21.86 3.61
CA SER A 72 -12.42 21.34 2.96
C SER A 72 -12.76 22.12 1.69
N SER A 73 -12.78 23.46 1.76
CA SER A 73 -12.99 24.31 0.58
C SER A 73 -11.87 24.14 -0.46
N SER A 74 -10.61 23.99 -0.02
CA SER A 74 -9.47 23.79 -0.91
C SER A 74 -9.51 22.43 -1.63
N MET A 75 -10.00 21.38 -0.97
CA MET A 75 -10.18 20.06 -1.57
C MET A 75 -11.36 20.04 -2.55
N ALA A 76 -12.47 20.72 -2.22
CA ALA A 76 -13.60 20.88 -3.13
C ALA A 76 -13.21 21.59 -4.43
N ALA A 77 -12.46 22.69 -4.34
CA ALA A 77 -11.94 23.40 -5.50
C ALA A 77 -10.93 22.57 -6.32
N ALA A 78 -10.19 21.67 -5.69
CA ALA A 78 -9.31 20.73 -6.39
C ALA A 78 -10.10 19.63 -7.10
N ALA A 79 -11.18 19.14 -6.49
CA ALA A 79 -12.05 18.13 -7.06
C ALA A 79 -12.80 18.64 -8.29
N GLU A 80 -13.29 19.88 -8.27
CA GLU A 80 -13.96 20.46 -9.44
C GLU A 80 -13.01 20.57 -10.65
N LYS A 81 -11.74 20.95 -10.43
CA LYS A 81 -10.74 20.99 -11.50
C LYS A 81 -10.45 19.62 -12.11
N GLU A 82 -10.32 18.58 -11.28
CA GLU A 82 -10.17 17.20 -11.78
C GLU A 82 -11.40 16.74 -12.56
N LYS A 83 -12.59 17.13 -12.09
CA LYS A 83 -13.87 16.81 -12.71
C LYS A 83 -14.00 17.48 -14.08
N GLU A 84 -13.67 18.77 -14.21
CA GLU A 84 -13.63 19.51 -15.47
C GLU A 84 -12.70 18.81 -16.48
N ILE A 85 -11.47 18.48 -16.07
CA ILE A 85 -10.50 17.77 -16.92
C ILE A 85 -11.05 16.41 -17.38
N ALA A 86 -11.73 15.67 -16.51
CA ALA A 86 -12.29 14.37 -16.86
C ALA A 86 -13.49 14.48 -17.83
N ILE A 87 -14.28 15.54 -17.73
CA ILE A 87 -15.37 15.84 -18.67
C ILE A 87 -14.78 16.21 -20.04
N GLU A 88 -13.75 17.05 -20.08
CA GLU A 88 -13.04 17.41 -21.32
C GLU A 88 -12.42 16.18 -22.02
N GLU A 89 -11.90 15.23 -21.25
CA GLU A 89 -11.35 13.96 -21.76
C GLU A 89 -12.44 12.92 -22.13
N GLY A 90 -13.73 13.24 -21.94
CA GLY A 90 -14.86 12.34 -22.22
C GLY A 90 -14.92 11.11 -21.30
N GLN A 91 -14.24 11.13 -20.15
CA GLN A 91 -14.16 9.99 -19.23
C GLN A 91 -15.35 10.00 -18.26
N THR A 92 -16.53 9.61 -18.74
CA THR A 92 -17.74 9.53 -17.91
C THR A 92 -18.31 8.10 -17.89
N LYS A 93 -18.84 7.69 -16.73
CA LYS A 93 -19.58 6.44 -16.58
C LYS A 93 -20.81 6.67 -15.71
N GLY A 94 -21.99 6.30 -16.23
CA GLY A 94 -23.25 6.51 -15.52
C GLY A 94 -23.53 7.98 -15.19
N GLY A 95 -23.10 8.91 -16.05
CA GLY A 95 -23.24 10.36 -15.84
C GLY A 95 -22.22 11.00 -14.90
N PHE A 96 -21.33 10.23 -14.28
CA PHE A 96 -20.29 10.73 -13.38
C PHE A 96 -18.91 10.74 -14.06
N PRO A 97 -18.11 11.81 -13.90
CA PRO A 97 -16.72 11.84 -14.34
C PRO A 97 -15.84 10.85 -13.57
N VAL A 98 -15.01 10.11 -14.28
CA VAL A 98 -14.13 9.08 -13.75
C VAL A 98 -12.69 9.62 -13.73
N ILE A 99 -12.08 9.63 -12.54
CA ILE A 99 -10.73 10.15 -12.33
C ILE A 99 -9.77 9.09 -11.79
N ASP A 100 -8.48 9.30 -12.04
CA ASP A 100 -7.41 8.51 -11.47
C ASP A 100 -6.89 9.16 -10.18
N VAL A 101 -6.68 8.35 -9.14
CA VAL A 101 -6.22 8.85 -7.85
C VAL A 101 -4.96 8.16 -7.34
N LEU A 102 -4.11 8.93 -6.69
CA LEU A 102 -2.95 8.46 -5.95
C LEU A 102 -3.32 8.34 -4.47
N VAL A 103 -2.94 7.24 -3.82
CA VAL A 103 -3.25 7.01 -2.40
C VAL A 103 -2.03 6.61 -1.60
N ASP A 104 -1.90 7.14 -0.39
CA ASP A 104 -0.91 6.71 0.60
C ASP A 104 -1.34 7.12 2.01
N GLY A 105 -0.79 6.44 3.00
CA GLY A 105 -0.97 6.68 4.43
C GLY A 105 0.17 7.45 5.06
N SER A 106 -0.08 8.05 6.22
CA SER A 106 0.92 8.57 7.14
C SER A 106 0.54 8.30 8.59
N TRP A 107 1.53 8.30 9.47
CA TRP A 107 1.38 8.03 10.90
C TRP A 107 1.98 9.17 11.71
N CYS A 108 1.38 9.44 12.87
CA CYS A 108 1.84 10.47 13.80
C CYS A 108 3.24 10.17 14.38
N ALA A 109 3.63 8.90 14.42
CA ALA A 109 4.92 8.42 14.92
C ALA A 109 5.69 7.65 13.83
N ARG A 110 7.01 7.49 14.01
CA ARG A 110 7.81 6.61 13.14
C ARG A 110 7.65 5.16 13.60
N SER A 111 7.18 4.30 12.70
CA SER A 111 7.20 2.84 12.89
C SER A 111 8.57 2.31 12.51
N TYR A 112 9.38 1.93 13.49
CA TYR A 112 10.66 1.29 13.22
C TYR A 112 10.51 -0.23 13.11
N GLY A 113 9.77 -0.73 12.11
CA GLY A 113 9.71 -2.16 11.75
C GLY A 113 9.28 -3.14 12.85
N SER A 114 8.94 -2.70 14.06
CA SER A 114 8.54 -3.55 15.19
C SER A 114 7.48 -2.93 16.08
N ASN A 115 7.14 -1.65 15.86
CA ASN A 115 6.30 -0.88 16.77
C ASN A 115 5.15 -0.19 16.00
N TYR A 116 4.01 -0.88 15.89
CA TYR A 116 2.77 -0.37 15.27
C TYR A 116 1.88 0.36 16.28
N LYS A 117 2.46 1.14 17.21
CA LYS A 117 1.74 1.82 18.30
C LYS A 117 1.33 3.26 17.99
N ALA A 118 1.25 3.63 16.71
CA ALA A 118 0.80 4.97 16.34
C ALA A 118 -0.63 5.20 16.84
N LEU A 119 -0.81 6.22 17.68
CA LEU A 119 -2.12 6.60 18.23
C LEU A 119 -3.03 7.21 17.18
N SER A 120 -2.43 7.81 16.14
CA SER A 120 -3.16 8.41 15.03
C SER A 120 -2.53 8.07 13.69
N GLY A 121 -3.40 7.82 12.71
CA GLY A 121 -3.06 7.63 11.30
C GLY A 121 -3.88 8.58 10.43
N THR A 122 -3.32 8.91 9.28
CA THR A 122 -3.99 9.68 8.23
C THR A 122 -3.77 8.99 6.89
N ALA A 123 -4.70 9.13 5.96
CA ALA A 123 -4.47 8.77 4.57
C ALA A 123 -5.04 9.86 3.66
N ALA A 124 -4.39 10.05 2.53
CA ALA A 124 -4.76 11.05 1.55
C ALA A 124 -5.06 10.43 0.20
N ILE A 125 -6.03 11.03 -0.50
CA ILE A 125 -6.36 10.75 -1.88
C ILE A 125 -6.04 12.01 -2.68
N ILE A 126 -5.19 11.87 -3.70
CA ILE A 126 -4.70 12.96 -4.54
C ILE A 126 -5.14 12.72 -5.98
N GLY A 127 -5.69 13.73 -6.63
CA GLY A 127 -6.03 13.66 -8.06
C GLY A 127 -4.76 13.55 -8.91
N ARG A 128 -4.75 12.64 -9.89
CA ARG A 128 -3.54 12.37 -10.68
C ARG A 128 -3.15 13.53 -11.59
N LYS A 129 -4.12 14.26 -12.16
CA LYS A 129 -3.88 15.26 -13.21
C LYS A 129 -3.45 16.60 -12.60
N THR A 130 -4.21 17.08 -11.62
CA THR A 130 -3.95 18.30 -10.85
C THR A 130 -2.82 18.12 -9.84
N GLY A 131 -2.64 16.90 -9.33
CA GLY A 131 -1.71 16.63 -8.24
C GLY A 131 -2.11 17.27 -6.91
N GLN A 132 -3.39 17.62 -6.73
CA GLN A 132 -3.93 18.25 -5.52
C GLN A 132 -4.70 17.25 -4.65
N ILE A 133 -4.73 17.50 -3.34
CA ILE A 133 -5.46 16.66 -2.38
C ILE A 133 -6.96 16.83 -2.61
N LEU A 134 -7.66 15.70 -2.77
CA LEU A 134 -9.12 15.63 -2.91
C LEU A 134 -9.79 15.19 -1.60
N TYR A 135 -9.10 14.33 -0.84
CA TYR A 135 -9.60 13.83 0.43
C TYR A 135 -8.47 13.59 1.40
N ILE A 136 -8.70 13.92 2.67
CA ILE A 136 -7.88 13.51 3.80
C ILE A 136 -8.79 13.00 4.90
N GLY A 137 -8.46 11.84 5.46
CA GLY A 137 -9.09 11.36 6.69
C GLY A 137 -8.06 11.13 7.79
N VAL A 138 -8.53 11.22 9.02
CA VAL A 138 -7.70 11.03 10.22
C VAL A 138 -8.44 10.09 11.17
N LYS A 139 -7.77 9.01 11.56
CA LYS A 139 -8.24 8.06 12.57
C LYS A 139 -7.35 8.18 13.80
N ASN A 140 -7.98 8.33 14.98
CA ASN A 140 -7.30 8.37 16.26
C ASN A 140 -7.88 7.30 17.18
N LYS A 141 -6.96 6.61 17.86
CA LYS A 141 -7.25 5.56 18.85
C LYS A 141 -7.34 6.06 20.28
N TYR A 142 -6.91 7.30 20.50
CA TYR A 142 -6.69 7.82 21.84
C TYR A 142 -7.29 9.22 21.98
N CYS A 143 -7.92 9.46 23.13
CA CYS A 143 -8.31 10.79 23.56
C CYS A 143 -7.86 10.97 25.02
N LEU A 144 -7.07 12.02 25.29
CA LEU A 144 -6.53 12.27 26.62
C LEU A 144 -7.62 12.53 27.67
N VAL A 145 -8.72 13.18 27.30
CA VAL A 145 -9.80 13.50 28.24
C VAL A 145 -10.53 12.22 28.65
N CYS A 146 -10.89 11.37 27.69
CA CYS A 146 -11.49 10.06 27.95
C CYS A 146 -10.55 9.18 28.80
N ALA A 147 -9.28 9.05 28.41
CA ALA A 147 -8.34 8.19 29.11
C ALA A 147 -8.06 8.63 30.55
N ARG A 148 -8.06 9.95 30.82
CA ARG A 148 -7.95 10.46 32.20
C ARG A 148 -9.20 10.17 33.02
N ALA A 149 -10.37 10.27 32.41
CA ALA A 149 -11.63 9.97 33.08
C ALA A 149 -11.72 8.48 33.45
N GLU A 150 -11.35 7.62 32.51
CA GLU A 150 -11.24 6.17 32.70
C GLU A 150 -10.23 5.81 33.81
N ASN A 151 -9.02 6.37 33.78
CA ASN A 151 -8.00 6.12 34.82
C ASN A 151 -8.45 6.55 36.23
N ASN A 152 -9.32 7.56 36.32
CA ASN A 152 -9.83 8.06 37.59
C ASN A 152 -11.19 7.44 37.97
N ASN A 153 -11.73 6.51 37.16
CA ASN A 153 -13.08 5.94 37.32
C ASN A 153 -14.20 6.99 37.39
N ILE A 154 -14.09 8.07 36.62
CA ILE A 154 -15.08 9.16 36.54
C ILE A 154 -15.61 9.26 35.12
N SER A 155 -16.85 9.72 34.94
CA SER A 155 -17.39 10.04 33.61
C SER A 155 -16.57 11.17 32.94
N PRO A 156 -16.24 11.07 31.64
CA PRO A 156 -15.49 12.10 30.96
C PRO A 156 -16.27 13.43 30.95
N LYS A 157 -15.57 14.52 31.27
CA LYS A 157 -16.11 15.87 31.10
C LYS A 157 -16.54 16.07 29.64
N GLU A 158 -17.57 16.89 29.43
CA GLU A 158 -18.02 17.24 28.08
C GLU A 158 -16.86 17.82 27.26
N HIS A 159 -16.58 17.21 26.11
CA HIS A 159 -15.50 17.62 25.22
C HIS A 159 -15.72 17.06 23.81
N LYS A 160 -15.06 17.68 22.82
CA LYS A 160 -14.94 17.11 21.47
C LYS A 160 -14.00 15.90 21.52
N CYS A 161 -14.57 14.70 21.55
CA CYS A 161 -13.80 13.47 21.50
C CYS A 161 -13.21 13.26 20.10
N PHE A 162 -11.91 12.98 20.04
CA PHE A 162 -11.20 12.69 18.78
C PHE A 162 -10.94 11.19 18.58
N LYS A 163 -11.25 10.33 19.58
CA LYS A 163 -11.18 8.87 19.45
C LYS A 163 -12.31 8.42 18.52
N ASN A 164 -11.95 7.93 17.34
CA ASN A 164 -12.90 7.52 16.29
C ASN A 164 -12.51 6.19 15.64
N TYR A 165 -11.62 5.42 16.29
CA TYR A 165 -11.15 4.14 15.77
C TYR A 165 -10.65 3.22 16.88
N GLU A 166 -11.02 1.94 16.82
CA GLU A 166 -10.71 0.95 17.87
C GLU A 166 -9.86 -0.23 17.36
N GLY A 167 -9.56 -0.29 16.06
CA GLY A 167 -8.78 -1.38 15.45
C GLY A 167 -7.25 -1.24 15.54
N SER A 168 -6.53 -2.02 14.72
CA SER A 168 -5.07 -1.96 14.63
C SER A 168 -4.58 -0.70 13.91
N SER A 169 -3.40 -0.19 14.28
CA SER A 169 -2.85 1.04 13.69
C SER A 169 -2.52 0.91 12.20
N THR A 170 -2.29 -0.32 11.73
CA THR A 170 -2.08 -0.63 10.30
C THR A 170 -3.40 -0.63 9.52
N SER A 171 -4.52 -0.95 10.16
CA SER A 171 -5.83 -0.96 9.50
C SER A 171 -6.48 0.43 9.40
N MET A 172 -6.04 1.43 10.20
CA MET A 172 -6.51 2.82 10.12
C MET A 172 -6.43 3.37 8.70
N GLU A 173 -5.27 3.20 8.05
CA GLU A 173 -5.03 3.70 6.70
C GLU A 173 -6.04 3.12 5.69
N ASN A 174 -6.29 1.81 5.79
CA ASN A 174 -7.20 1.14 4.87
C ASN A 174 -8.64 1.62 5.05
N GLU A 175 -9.07 1.82 6.29
CA GLU A 175 -10.42 2.32 6.57
C GLU A 175 -10.61 3.74 6.06
N ILE A 176 -9.63 4.63 6.26
CA ILE A 176 -9.66 6.00 5.75
C ILE A 176 -9.78 6.01 4.23
N LYS A 177 -9.00 5.17 3.54
CA LYS A 177 -9.07 5.07 2.07
C LYS A 177 -10.46 4.60 1.63
N VAL A 178 -11.02 3.57 2.26
CA VAL A 178 -12.38 3.10 1.93
C VAL A 178 -13.43 4.19 2.16
N GLU A 179 -13.35 4.94 3.26
CA GLU A 179 -14.24 6.08 3.54
C GLU A 179 -14.16 7.15 2.44
N GLY A 180 -12.95 7.53 2.03
CA GLY A 180 -12.76 8.52 0.97
C GLY A 180 -13.30 8.07 -0.38
N PHE A 181 -13.24 6.77 -0.69
CA PHE A 181 -13.86 6.22 -1.90
C PHE A 181 -15.39 6.25 -1.80
N LYS A 182 -15.97 5.87 -0.66
CA LYS A 182 -17.43 5.92 -0.45
C LYS A 182 -18.00 7.34 -0.49
N SER A 183 -17.26 8.33 0.01
CA SER A 183 -17.75 9.71 0.06
C SER A 183 -17.61 10.47 -1.26
N SER A 184 -16.78 10.01 -2.20
CA SER A 184 -16.41 10.73 -3.43
C SER A 184 -17.60 11.23 -4.28
N ILE A 185 -18.60 10.38 -4.53
CA ILE A 185 -19.81 10.78 -5.28
C ILE A 185 -20.61 11.80 -4.48
N SER A 186 -20.89 11.53 -3.20
CA SER A 186 -21.68 12.43 -2.36
C SER A 186 -21.04 13.81 -2.15
N SER A 187 -19.71 13.86 -2.11
CA SER A 187 -18.96 15.08 -1.81
C SER A 187 -18.69 15.91 -3.07
N TYR A 188 -18.36 15.28 -4.18
CA TYR A 188 -17.85 15.97 -5.38
C TYR A 188 -18.47 15.50 -6.70
N GLY A 189 -19.31 14.46 -6.69
CA GLY A 189 -19.91 13.90 -7.91
C GLY A 189 -18.88 13.27 -8.85
N VAL A 190 -17.82 12.65 -8.32
CA VAL A 190 -16.77 11.99 -9.11
C VAL A 190 -16.58 10.54 -8.69
N ILE A 191 -16.18 9.70 -9.64
CA ILE A 191 -15.83 8.29 -9.43
C ILE A 191 -14.31 8.14 -9.47
N TYR A 192 -13.72 7.49 -8.47
CA TYR A 192 -12.31 7.12 -8.49
C TYR A 192 -12.14 5.79 -9.25
N GLY A 193 -11.90 5.87 -10.56
CA GLY A 193 -11.85 4.68 -11.44
C GLY A 193 -10.59 3.85 -11.27
N ARG A 194 -9.44 4.49 -11.06
CA ARG A 194 -8.15 3.80 -10.91
C ARG A 194 -7.40 4.30 -9.68
N ILE A 195 -6.85 3.35 -8.92
CA ILE A 195 -6.07 3.60 -7.71
C ILE A 195 -4.59 3.32 -7.96
N ILE A 196 -3.74 4.32 -7.75
CA ILE A 196 -2.29 4.22 -7.91
C ILE A 196 -1.64 4.22 -6.52
N GLY A 197 -0.90 3.16 -6.21
CA GLY A 197 -0.31 2.97 -4.88
C GLY A 197 0.91 2.04 -4.87
N ASP A 198 1.44 1.82 -3.67
CA ASP A 198 2.70 1.07 -3.45
C ASP A 198 2.55 -0.46 -3.57
N GLY A 199 1.36 -0.93 -3.92
CA GLY A 199 1.08 -2.33 -4.18
C GLY A 199 0.50 -3.09 -2.99
N ASP A 200 0.17 -2.44 -1.88
CA ASP A 200 -0.45 -3.09 -0.73
C ASP A 200 -1.76 -3.80 -1.11
N ALA A 201 -1.76 -5.13 -0.96
CA ALA A 201 -2.89 -5.96 -1.33
C ALA A 201 -4.08 -5.77 -0.38
N SER A 202 -3.81 -5.50 0.89
CA SER A 202 -4.83 -5.34 1.94
C SER A 202 -5.73 -4.12 1.74
N THR A 203 -5.18 -2.99 1.26
CA THR A 203 -5.95 -1.79 0.93
C THR A 203 -6.93 -2.06 -0.20
N TYR A 204 -6.44 -2.64 -1.30
CA TYR A 204 -7.24 -2.85 -2.50
C TYR A 204 -8.35 -3.88 -2.26
N ALA A 205 -8.05 -4.96 -1.53
CA ALA A 205 -9.04 -5.97 -1.16
C ALA A 205 -10.23 -5.34 -0.39
N LYS A 206 -9.96 -4.43 0.56
CA LYS A 206 -11.03 -3.73 1.31
C LYS A 206 -11.85 -2.79 0.44
N ILE A 207 -11.24 -2.12 -0.55
CA ILE A 207 -11.99 -1.27 -1.51
C ILE A 207 -12.88 -2.13 -2.42
N LEU A 208 -12.38 -3.28 -2.89
CA LEU A 208 -13.17 -4.22 -3.66
C LEU A 208 -14.34 -4.78 -2.85
N GLN A 209 -14.11 -5.15 -1.58
CA GLN A 209 -15.17 -5.61 -0.68
C GLN A 209 -16.21 -4.52 -0.42
N ALA A 210 -15.79 -3.27 -0.28
CA ALA A 210 -16.67 -2.15 -0.01
C ALA A 210 -17.55 -1.73 -1.21
N ARG A 211 -17.19 -2.14 -2.44
CA ARG A 211 -17.86 -1.81 -3.71
C ARG A 211 -18.46 -0.39 -3.72
N PRO A 212 -17.63 0.68 -3.58
CA PRO A 212 -18.11 2.04 -3.40
C PRO A 212 -18.95 2.59 -4.56
N TYR A 213 -18.85 1.99 -5.75
CA TYR A 213 -19.52 2.42 -6.98
C TYR A 213 -20.39 1.32 -7.58
N ALA A 214 -21.01 0.50 -6.72
CA ALA A 214 -21.84 -0.63 -7.14
C ALA A 214 -23.01 -0.19 -8.03
N GLU A 215 -23.66 0.92 -7.69
CA GLU A 215 -24.80 1.49 -8.44
C GLU A 215 -24.42 1.92 -9.85
N GLN A 216 -23.20 2.43 -10.05
CA GLN A 216 -22.69 2.89 -11.35
C GLN A 216 -22.00 1.77 -12.14
N ASN A 217 -22.01 0.54 -11.62
CA ASN A 217 -21.35 -0.64 -12.17
C ASN A 217 -19.85 -0.41 -12.49
N VAL A 218 -19.16 0.32 -11.60
CA VAL A 218 -17.71 0.59 -11.74
C VAL A 218 -16.92 -0.18 -10.70
N THR A 219 -15.95 -0.97 -11.17
CA THR A 219 -14.93 -1.59 -10.31
C THR A 219 -13.64 -0.80 -10.40
N VAL A 220 -13.07 -0.44 -9.25
CA VAL A 220 -11.81 0.30 -9.15
C VAL A 220 -10.67 -0.56 -9.66
N GLU A 221 -9.87 -0.08 -10.61
CA GLU A 221 -8.67 -0.77 -11.11
C GLU A 221 -7.43 -0.39 -10.29
N LYS A 222 -6.60 -1.36 -9.89
CA LYS A 222 -5.32 -1.11 -9.23
C LYS A 222 -4.19 -0.95 -10.24
N ILE A 223 -3.45 0.15 -10.13
CA ILE A 223 -2.18 0.37 -10.82
C ILE A 223 -1.06 0.48 -9.77
N GLU A 224 -0.01 -0.30 -9.94
CA GLU A 224 1.15 -0.25 -9.05
C GLU A 224 2.16 0.83 -9.45
N CYS A 225 2.74 1.50 -8.45
CA CYS A 225 3.79 2.49 -8.65
C CYS A 225 5.06 1.86 -9.27
N ARG A 226 5.48 2.39 -10.44
CA ARG A 226 6.71 1.97 -11.15
C ARG A 226 7.94 2.00 -10.23
N ASN A 227 8.09 3.06 -9.44
CA ASN A 227 9.26 3.24 -8.56
C ASN A 227 9.29 2.15 -7.48
N HIS A 228 8.14 1.77 -6.93
CA HIS A 228 8.02 0.70 -5.94
C HIS A 228 8.30 -0.67 -6.55
N ILE A 229 7.75 -0.98 -7.74
CA ILE A 229 8.05 -2.23 -8.45
C ILE A 229 9.56 -2.37 -8.67
N LEU A 230 10.21 -1.34 -9.23
CA LEU A 230 11.64 -1.38 -9.54
C LEU A 230 12.53 -1.35 -8.29
N ARG A 231 12.11 -0.69 -7.20
CA ARG A 231 12.83 -0.73 -5.92
C ARG A 231 12.76 -2.13 -5.31
N ASN A 232 11.58 -2.76 -5.33
CA ASN A 232 11.38 -4.13 -4.85
C ASN A 232 12.14 -5.16 -5.69
N PHE A 233 12.19 -4.98 -7.02
CA PHE A 233 13.05 -5.75 -7.91
C PHE A 233 14.51 -5.73 -7.48
N CYS A 234 15.10 -4.54 -7.37
CA CYS A 234 16.50 -4.41 -6.99
C CYS A 234 16.76 -4.96 -5.59
N LYS A 235 15.83 -4.77 -4.64
CA LYS A 235 15.94 -5.34 -3.28
C LYS A 235 15.99 -6.87 -3.33
N ARG A 236 15.06 -7.51 -4.05
CA ARG A 236 15.02 -8.97 -4.20
C ARG A 236 16.29 -9.50 -4.88
N MET A 237 16.78 -8.82 -5.92
CA MET A 237 18.03 -9.20 -6.58
C MET A 237 19.26 -9.07 -5.67
N ARG A 238 19.34 -8.01 -4.85
CA ARG A 238 20.43 -7.85 -3.87
C ARG A 238 20.40 -8.91 -2.79
N ASN A 239 19.21 -9.32 -2.34
CA ASN A 239 19.09 -10.42 -1.38
C ASN A 239 19.67 -11.74 -1.92
N LEU A 240 19.58 -11.99 -3.23
CA LEU A 240 20.22 -13.18 -3.82
C LEU A 240 21.76 -13.17 -3.71
N ILE A 241 22.38 -11.99 -3.67
CA ILE A 241 23.83 -11.85 -3.49
C ILE A 241 24.24 -12.23 -2.06
N THR A 242 23.37 -11.98 -1.07
CA THR A 242 23.66 -12.25 0.34
C THR A 242 23.24 -13.65 0.80
N GLU A 243 22.36 -14.33 0.06
CA GLU A 243 21.91 -15.70 0.37
C GLU A 243 23.04 -16.74 0.22
N THR A 244 23.55 -17.26 1.33
CA THR A 244 24.68 -18.23 1.37
C THR A 244 24.37 -19.59 0.77
N LYS A 245 23.09 -19.89 0.50
CA LYS A 245 22.66 -21.14 -0.14
C LYS A 245 23.13 -21.30 -1.59
N TYR A 246 23.54 -20.21 -2.24
CA TYR A 246 24.08 -20.25 -3.61
C TYR A 246 25.60 -20.14 -3.60
N ALA A 247 26.25 -20.85 -4.54
CA ALA A 247 27.70 -20.90 -4.66
C ALA A 247 28.29 -19.48 -4.81
N LEU A 248 29.44 -19.23 -4.17
CA LEU A 248 30.08 -17.91 -4.20
C LEU A 248 30.42 -17.46 -5.64
N ALA A 249 30.82 -18.39 -6.50
CA ALA A 249 31.08 -18.13 -7.91
C ALA A 249 29.84 -17.56 -8.62
N GLN A 250 28.67 -18.15 -8.40
CA GLN A 250 27.39 -17.70 -8.97
C GLN A 250 26.99 -16.34 -8.41
N ARG A 251 27.13 -16.12 -7.10
CA ARG A 251 26.80 -14.83 -6.46
C ARG A 251 27.68 -13.69 -6.96
N LYS A 252 28.95 -13.95 -7.27
CA LYS A 252 29.86 -12.96 -7.89
C LYS A 252 29.46 -12.57 -9.32
N THR A 253 28.71 -13.42 -10.04
CA THR A 253 28.25 -13.09 -11.39
C THR A 253 27.16 -12.01 -11.40
N LEU A 254 26.33 -11.92 -10.35
CA LEU A 254 25.28 -10.93 -10.21
C LEU A 254 25.81 -9.73 -9.41
N THR A 255 26.33 -8.73 -10.11
CA THR A 255 26.85 -7.51 -9.48
C THR A 255 25.76 -6.44 -9.36
N ASN A 256 25.94 -5.50 -8.42
CA ASN A 256 25.09 -4.31 -8.33
C ASN A 256 25.03 -3.52 -9.66
N VAL A 257 26.11 -3.54 -10.45
CA VAL A 257 26.16 -2.91 -11.77
C VAL A 257 25.18 -3.59 -12.73
N LYS A 258 25.18 -4.93 -12.78
CA LYS A 258 24.24 -5.71 -13.61
C LYS A 258 22.78 -5.52 -13.16
N ILE A 259 22.50 -5.50 -11.85
CA ILE A 259 21.14 -5.22 -11.33
C ILE A 259 20.64 -3.83 -11.79
N LEU A 260 21.50 -2.82 -11.73
CA LEU A 260 21.15 -1.47 -12.19
C LEU A 260 21.04 -1.40 -13.71
N ALA A 261 21.83 -2.17 -14.46
CA ALA A 261 21.69 -2.30 -15.91
C ALA A 261 20.33 -2.91 -16.29
N MET A 262 19.89 -3.99 -15.61
CA MET A 262 18.56 -4.58 -15.82
C MET A 262 17.45 -3.56 -15.53
N ARG A 263 17.56 -2.83 -14.42
CA ARG A 263 16.60 -1.76 -14.10
C ARG A 263 16.59 -0.68 -15.18
N LYS A 264 17.74 -0.25 -15.67
CA LYS A 264 17.86 0.77 -16.73
C LYS A 264 17.24 0.28 -18.04
N ALA A 265 17.45 -1.00 -18.37
CA ALA A 265 16.86 -1.68 -19.52
C ALA A 265 15.32 -1.61 -19.45
N ILE A 266 14.74 -2.06 -18.33
CA ILE A 266 13.29 -2.02 -18.08
C ILE A 266 12.74 -0.58 -18.19
N VAL A 267 13.40 0.41 -17.56
CA VAL A 267 12.96 1.81 -17.63
C VAL A 267 13.00 2.35 -19.07
N LYS A 268 14.03 1.99 -19.86
CA LYS A 268 14.12 2.41 -21.27
C LYS A 268 12.98 1.82 -22.10
N ALA A 269 12.63 0.55 -21.89
CA ALA A 269 11.51 -0.07 -22.59
C ALA A 269 10.16 0.55 -22.24
N ILE A 270 9.90 0.82 -20.95
CA ILE A 270 8.67 1.52 -20.52
C ILE A 270 8.54 2.88 -21.24
N LYS A 271 9.62 3.66 -21.27
CA LYS A 271 9.63 4.97 -21.94
C LYS A 271 9.37 4.87 -23.45
N HIS A 272 9.92 3.85 -24.11
CA HIS A 272 9.73 3.65 -25.55
C HIS A 272 8.27 3.30 -25.88
N HIS A 273 7.68 2.37 -25.14
CA HIS A 273 6.30 1.93 -25.38
C HIS A 273 5.25 2.98 -25.02
N LYS A 274 5.57 3.95 -24.15
CA LYS A 274 4.70 5.09 -23.84
C LYS A 274 4.45 6.02 -25.04
N VAL A 275 5.40 6.12 -25.97
CA VAL A 275 5.33 7.00 -27.15
C VAL A 275 4.76 6.25 -28.37
N SER A 276 4.68 4.92 -28.30
CA SER A 276 4.23 4.08 -29.41
C SER A 276 2.70 4.13 -29.56
N GLN A 277 2.19 4.30 -30.77
CA GLN A 277 0.74 4.35 -31.06
C GLN A 277 0.07 2.97 -31.18
N SER A 278 0.76 1.89 -30.81
CA SER A 278 0.24 0.53 -30.94
C SER A 278 -0.88 0.24 -29.93
N PRO A 279 -1.78 -0.73 -30.22
CA PRO A 279 -2.82 -1.14 -29.27
C PRO A 279 -2.24 -1.56 -27.91
N ARG A 280 -2.95 -1.23 -26.83
CA ARG A 280 -2.49 -1.41 -25.44
C ARG A 280 -2.07 -2.86 -25.14
N ASP A 281 -2.85 -3.84 -25.60
CA ASP A 281 -2.57 -5.26 -25.33
C ASP A 281 -1.28 -5.75 -26.01
N VAL A 282 -1.01 -5.25 -27.23
CA VAL A 282 0.23 -5.54 -27.95
C VAL A 282 1.41 -4.97 -27.19
N LEU A 283 1.31 -3.72 -26.72
CA LEU A 283 2.38 -3.08 -25.95
C LEU A 283 2.64 -3.79 -24.61
N ILE A 284 1.60 -4.29 -23.94
CA ILE A 284 1.74 -5.08 -22.70
C ILE A 284 2.51 -6.39 -23.00
N SER A 285 2.14 -7.10 -24.06
CA SER A 285 2.81 -8.34 -24.47
C SER A 285 4.27 -8.10 -24.87
N MET A 286 4.55 -7.02 -25.61
CA MET A 286 5.91 -6.62 -25.98
C MET A 286 6.75 -6.27 -24.74
N LEU A 287 6.21 -5.46 -23.83
CA LEU A 287 6.89 -5.09 -22.59
C LEU A 287 7.16 -6.33 -21.71
N HIS A 288 6.21 -7.26 -21.65
CA HIS A 288 6.36 -8.51 -20.91
C HIS A 288 7.53 -9.36 -21.44
N LYS A 289 7.54 -9.64 -22.75
CA LYS A 289 8.64 -10.37 -23.42
C LYS A 289 9.99 -9.67 -23.20
N TYR A 290 9.97 -8.35 -23.28
CA TYR A 290 11.15 -7.53 -23.08
C TYR A 290 11.72 -7.64 -21.66
N ILE A 291 10.86 -7.54 -20.63
CA ILE A 291 11.29 -7.64 -19.23
C ILE A 291 11.94 -9.00 -18.98
N ILE A 292 11.37 -10.08 -19.52
CA ILE A 292 11.95 -11.43 -19.44
C ILE A 292 13.34 -11.46 -20.09
N ASN A 293 13.49 -10.87 -21.28
CA ASN A 293 14.77 -10.82 -22.00
C ASN A 293 15.82 -9.88 -21.36
N SER A 294 15.45 -9.05 -20.37
CA SER A 294 16.39 -8.13 -19.72
C SER A 294 17.56 -8.83 -19.03
N VAL A 295 17.38 -10.10 -18.63
CA VAL A 295 18.45 -10.93 -18.05
C VAL A 295 19.48 -11.28 -19.11
N SER A 296 19.04 -11.92 -20.20
CA SER A 296 19.91 -12.32 -21.31
C SER A 296 20.70 -11.13 -21.86
N HIS A 297 20.03 -9.99 -22.06
CA HIS A 297 20.66 -8.76 -22.50
C HIS A 297 21.81 -8.29 -21.57
N VAL A 298 21.63 -8.35 -20.25
CA VAL A 298 22.64 -7.88 -19.29
C VAL A 298 23.80 -8.86 -19.12
N TYR A 299 23.57 -10.15 -19.36
CA TYR A 299 24.61 -11.17 -19.44
C TYR A 299 25.24 -11.28 -20.85
N GLY A 300 24.89 -10.37 -21.75
CA GLY A 300 25.52 -10.21 -23.06
C GLY A 300 24.98 -11.11 -24.17
N ASP A 301 23.89 -11.85 -23.93
CA ASP A 301 23.18 -12.56 -24.98
C ASP A 301 22.17 -11.62 -25.65
N HIS A 302 22.41 -11.32 -26.93
CA HIS A 302 21.67 -10.32 -27.69
C HIS A 302 20.73 -10.92 -28.74
N ARG A 303 20.61 -12.25 -28.83
CA ARG A 303 19.81 -12.96 -29.85
C ARG A 303 18.34 -12.53 -29.92
N PHE A 304 17.74 -12.28 -28.75
CA PHE A 304 16.34 -11.88 -28.63
C PHE A 304 16.16 -10.37 -28.36
N CYS A 305 17.24 -9.58 -28.47
CA CYS A 305 17.13 -8.13 -28.34
C CYS A 305 16.48 -7.52 -29.59
N GLN A 306 15.55 -6.58 -29.37
CA GLN A 306 14.97 -5.80 -30.47
C GLN A 306 15.86 -4.60 -30.83
N ASP A 307 15.81 -4.21 -32.10
CA ASP A 307 16.78 -3.28 -32.70
C ASP A 307 16.64 -1.85 -32.14
N TYR A 308 15.44 -1.42 -31.74
CA TYR A 308 15.23 -0.13 -31.07
C TYR A 308 15.88 -0.06 -29.66
N PHE A 309 16.17 -1.22 -29.08
CA PHE A 309 16.66 -1.33 -27.70
C PHE A 309 18.17 -1.57 -27.61
N CYS A 310 18.71 -2.42 -28.48
CA CYS A 310 20.11 -2.83 -28.50
C CYS A 310 20.70 -2.71 -29.91
N THR A 311 21.82 -2.01 -30.03
CA THR A 311 22.55 -1.81 -31.29
C THR A 311 23.71 -2.80 -31.47
N LYS A 312 23.83 -3.79 -30.58
CA LYS A 312 24.91 -4.78 -30.61
C LYS A 312 24.53 -5.92 -31.56
N GLU A 313 25.55 -6.54 -32.14
CA GLU A 313 25.38 -7.77 -32.93
C GLU A 313 24.64 -8.84 -32.12
N LYS A 314 23.77 -9.59 -32.79
CA LYS A 314 22.89 -10.61 -32.20
C LYS A 314 23.67 -11.91 -31.91
N ASN A 315 24.75 -11.77 -31.15
CA ASN A 315 25.66 -12.85 -30.80
C ASN A 315 25.33 -13.38 -29.39
N ASP A 316 25.70 -14.63 -29.13
CA ASP A 316 25.61 -15.25 -27.81
C ASP A 316 26.85 -14.93 -26.96
N ASN A 317 26.72 -15.06 -25.63
CA ASN A 317 27.82 -14.80 -24.70
C ASN A 317 28.02 -16.01 -23.77
N GLU A 318 29.28 -16.40 -23.56
CA GLU A 318 29.67 -17.48 -22.67
C GLU A 318 29.34 -17.23 -21.19
N GLU A 319 29.23 -15.97 -20.74
CA GLU A 319 28.89 -15.67 -19.34
C GLU A 319 27.50 -16.20 -18.95
N LEU A 320 26.51 -16.14 -19.85
CA LEU A 320 25.18 -16.69 -19.58
C LEU A 320 25.24 -18.22 -19.54
N LYS A 321 26.00 -18.85 -20.45
CA LYS A 321 26.19 -20.32 -20.53
C LYS A 321 26.77 -20.89 -19.22
N LYS A 322 27.66 -20.17 -18.55
CA LYS A 322 28.26 -20.56 -17.25
C LYS A 322 27.24 -20.71 -16.10
N ILE A 323 26.06 -20.11 -16.23
CA ILE A 323 25.06 -19.99 -15.15
C ILE A 323 23.70 -20.56 -15.58
N GLN A 324 23.54 -20.90 -16.87
CA GLN A 324 22.28 -21.21 -17.56
C GLN A 324 21.51 -22.40 -16.96
N ASN A 325 22.23 -23.33 -16.32
CA ASN A 325 21.66 -24.54 -15.70
C ASN A 325 21.72 -24.53 -14.16
N SER A 326 21.81 -23.34 -13.55
CA SER A 326 21.88 -23.21 -12.09
C SER A 326 20.54 -22.86 -11.44
N THR A 327 20.33 -23.31 -10.20
CA THR A 327 19.20 -22.85 -9.36
C THR A 327 19.21 -21.34 -9.14
N PHE A 328 20.38 -20.71 -9.26
CA PHE A 328 20.58 -19.26 -9.15
C PHE A 328 19.93 -18.49 -10.32
N ILE A 329 20.15 -18.91 -11.58
CA ILE A 329 19.52 -18.24 -12.73
C ILE A 329 18.01 -18.46 -12.76
N PHE A 330 17.53 -19.62 -12.33
CA PHE A 330 16.09 -19.88 -12.18
C PHE A 330 15.46 -18.89 -11.20
N ARG A 331 16.11 -18.62 -10.07
CA ARG A 331 15.62 -17.64 -9.10
C ARG A 331 15.62 -16.20 -9.64
N ILE A 332 16.65 -15.83 -10.41
CA ILE A 332 16.70 -14.54 -11.12
C ILE A 332 15.50 -14.42 -12.07
N ASN A 333 15.28 -15.44 -12.90
CA ASN A 333 14.17 -15.47 -13.87
C ASN A 333 12.80 -15.44 -13.17
N ALA A 334 12.64 -16.09 -12.01
CA ALA A 334 11.40 -16.02 -11.24
C ALA A 334 11.12 -14.60 -10.71
N ILE A 335 12.15 -13.88 -10.26
CA ILE A 335 12.01 -12.47 -9.84
C ILE A 335 11.59 -11.60 -11.03
N VAL A 336 12.26 -11.78 -12.17
CA VAL A 336 11.99 -11.01 -13.40
C VAL A 336 10.58 -11.32 -13.94
N SER A 337 10.17 -12.58 -13.93
CA SER A 337 8.82 -13.01 -14.34
C SER A 337 7.73 -12.37 -13.46
N SER A 338 7.97 -12.26 -12.14
CA SER A 338 7.03 -11.56 -11.25
C SER A 338 6.87 -10.07 -11.55
N ILE A 339 7.84 -9.46 -12.23
CA ILE A 339 7.78 -8.06 -12.68
C ILE A 339 7.17 -7.97 -14.06
N ALA A 340 7.47 -8.93 -14.94
CA ALA A 340 6.82 -9.06 -16.24
C ALA A 340 5.31 -9.25 -16.09
N ALA A 341 4.85 -9.98 -15.06
CA ALA A 341 3.43 -10.07 -14.70
C ALA A 341 2.78 -8.71 -14.40
N LYS A 342 3.58 -7.72 -13.98
CA LYS A 342 3.12 -6.35 -13.69
C LYS A 342 3.23 -5.41 -14.89
N SER A 343 3.43 -5.92 -16.12
CA SER A 343 3.56 -5.11 -17.34
C SER A 343 2.36 -4.18 -17.57
N ARG A 344 1.14 -4.62 -17.23
CA ARG A 344 -0.07 -3.78 -17.28
C ARG A 344 0.01 -2.55 -16.37
N SER A 345 0.65 -2.63 -15.20
CA SER A 345 0.89 -1.45 -14.36
C SER A 345 2.07 -0.62 -14.85
N LEU A 346 3.14 -1.28 -15.32
CA LEU A 346 4.38 -0.61 -15.72
C LEU A 346 4.22 0.26 -16.97
N ILE A 347 3.33 -0.12 -17.88
CA ILE A 347 3.09 0.64 -19.11
C ILE A 347 2.46 2.01 -18.86
N GLU A 348 1.69 2.17 -17.77
CA GLU A 348 1.09 3.45 -17.37
C GLU A 348 2.16 4.47 -16.95
N ASP A 349 3.37 4.00 -16.59
CA ASP A 349 4.54 4.82 -16.25
C ASP A 349 4.26 5.84 -15.13
N VAL A 350 3.45 5.43 -14.13
CA VAL A 350 3.03 6.28 -13.00
C VAL A 350 3.87 6.04 -11.73
N ASP A 351 3.93 7.06 -10.87
CA ASP A 351 4.53 6.96 -9.54
C ASP A 351 3.76 7.71 -8.45
N THR A 352 4.03 7.34 -7.20
CA THR A 352 3.38 7.87 -5.98
C THR A 352 4.16 9.02 -5.34
N ASN A 353 5.15 9.60 -6.05
CA ASN A 353 6.04 10.64 -5.51
C ASN A 353 5.28 11.84 -4.94
N ASN A 354 4.13 12.19 -5.55
CA ASN A 354 3.34 13.33 -5.11
C ASN A 354 2.73 13.11 -3.71
N VAL A 355 2.28 11.88 -3.41
CA VAL A 355 1.76 11.54 -2.07
C VAL A 355 2.90 11.41 -1.06
N GLU A 356 4.06 10.87 -1.47
CA GLU A 356 5.27 10.88 -0.63
C GLU A 356 5.72 12.32 -0.27
N CYS A 357 5.60 13.25 -1.23
CA CYS A 357 5.83 14.68 -0.99
C CYS A 357 4.82 15.25 0.00
N PHE A 358 3.53 14.92 -0.13
CA PHE A 358 2.50 15.34 0.81
C PHE A 358 2.76 14.81 2.23
N ASN A 359 3.16 13.55 2.37
CA ASN A 359 3.59 12.94 3.63
C ASN A 359 4.75 13.71 4.29
N SER A 360 5.66 14.27 3.50
CA SER A 360 6.73 15.15 3.99
C SER A 360 6.20 16.50 4.48
N VAL A 361 5.14 17.03 3.86
CA VAL A 361 4.45 18.25 4.34
C VAL A 361 3.71 17.97 5.64
N ILE A 362 2.98 16.85 5.77
CA ILE A 362 2.38 16.43 7.05
C ILE A 362 3.47 16.36 8.12
N ALA A 363 4.60 15.71 7.81
CA ALA A 363 5.72 15.59 8.74
C ALA A 363 6.24 16.95 9.22
N LYS A 364 6.30 17.97 8.35
CA LYS A 364 6.65 19.34 8.73
C LYS A 364 5.65 19.90 9.75
N PHE A 365 4.35 19.86 9.47
CA PHE A 365 3.33 20.44 10.34
C PHE A 365 3.21 19.73 11.69
N ILE A 366 3.59 18.46 11.80
CA ILE A 366 3.64 17.71 13.07
C ILE A 366 5.02 17.72 13.75
N GLY A 367 5.91 18.65 13.40
CA GLY A 367 7.20 18.82 14.09
C GLY A 367 8.23 17.73 13.80
N GLY A 368 8.13 17.09 12.62
CA GLY A 368 9.02 16.01 12.21
C GLY A 368 8.76 14.68 12.91
N LYS A 369 7.54 14.48 13.46
CA LYS A 369 7.17 13.33 14.31
C LYS A 369 7.95 13.25 15.63
N ARG A 370 8.53 14.38 16.07
CA ARG A 370 9.24 14.52 17.35
C ARG A 370 8.31 14.94 18.47
N ILE A 371 7.26 15.68 18.13
CA ILE A 371 6.28 16.21 19.07
C ILE A 371 5.02 15.37 18.97
N ASN A 372 4.47 14.96 20.12
CA ASN A 372 3.25 14.19 20.16
C ASN A 372 2.01 15.11 20.10
N PHE A 373 1.44 15.27 18.91
CA PHE A 373 0.18 16.00 18.71
C PHE A 373 -1.07 15.10 18.68
N ALA A 374 -0.92 13.79 18.89
CA ALA A 374 -1.98 12.79 18.72
C ALA A 374 -2.91 12.63 19.95
N LEU A 375 -2.65 13.33 21.05
CA LEU A 375 -3.39 13.16 22.31
C LEU A 375 -4.75 13.90 22.34
N LYS A 376 -4.92 14.89 21.46
CA LYS A 376 -6.14 15.73 21.27
C LYS A 376 -6.31 16.02 19.78
N GLY A 377 -7.13 17.00 19.41
CA GLY A 377 -7.35 17.43 18.01
C GLY A 377 -6.15 18.02 17.27
N GLY A 378 -4.98 18.13 17.91
CA GLY A 378 -3.78 18.73 17.33
C GLY A 378 -3.29 18.05 16.06
N TYR A 379 -3.33 16.72 16.01
CA TYR A 379 -2.90 15.95 14.85
C TYR A 379 -3.82 16.18 13.63
N GLN A 380 -5.14 16.12 13.85
CA GLN A 380 -6.13 16.32 12.79
C GLN A 380 -6.03 17.71 12.17
N GLY A 381 -6.05 18.77 12.98
CA GLY A 381 -5.96 20.13 12.46
C GLY A 381 -4.63 20.42 11.76
N ARG A 382 -3.52 19.80 12.18
CA ARG A 382 -2.22 19.91 11.50
C ARG A 382 -2.18 19.14 10.17
N CYS A 383 -2.88 18.02 10.05
CA CYS A 383 -3.07 17.33 8.77
C CYS A 383 -3.88 18.20 7.80
N SER A 384 -4.94 18.86 8.27
CA SER A 384 -5.70 19.86 7.50
C SER A 384 -4.83 21.05 7.08
N ALA A 385 -3.95 21.52 7.97
CA ALA A 385 -3.00 22.57 7.63
C ALA A 385 -1.98 22.15 6.55
N ALA A 386 -1.57 20.89 6.56
CA ALA A 386 -0.76 20.32 5.50
C ALA A 386 -1.50 20.31 4.16
N VAL A 387 -2.81 19.98 4.13
CA VAL A 387 -3.64 20.02 2.92
C VAL A 387 -3.67 21.41 2.31
N VAL A 388 -4.02 22.43 3.09
CA VAL A 388 -4.06 23.82 2.61
C VAL A 388 -2.68 24.23 2.07
N SER A 389 -1.61 23.94 2.82
CA SER A 389 -0.25 24.23 2.37
C SER A 389 0.14 23.52 1.08
N PHE A 390 -0.39 22.31 0.85
CA PHE A 390 -0.07 21.52 -0.32
C PHE A 390 -0.87 21.97 -1.54
N ASN A 391 -2.16 22.25 -1.39
CA ASN A 391 -3.04 22.65 -2.49
C ASN A 391 -2.79 24.10 -2.92
N THR A 392 -2.66 25.05 -1.97
CA THR A 392 -2.55 26.48 -2.30
C THR A 392 -1.12 26.97 -2.42
N LYS A 393 -0.15 26.25 -1.83
CA LYS A 393 1.27 26.65 -1.74
C LYS A 393 1.53 27.94 -0.93
N SER A 394 0.48 28.56 -0.38
CA SER A 394 0.46 29.83 0.38
C SER A 394 -0.43 29.68 1.63
N ALA A 395 -0.05 28.76 2.51
CA ALA A 395 -0.89 28.25 3.58
C ALA A 395 -1.36 29.35 4.56
N ILE A 396 -0.43 30.21 4.99
CA ILE A 396 -0.69 31.20 6.03
C ILE A 396 -1.59 32.29 5.46
N SER A 397 -1.27 32.78 4.25
CA SER A 397 -2.11 33.81 3.63
C SER A 397 -3.54 33.31 3.35
N THR A 398 -3.68 32.03 2.94
CA THR A 398 -4.99 31.43 2.68
C THR A 398 -5.85 31.39 3.94
N VAL A 399 -5.32 30.88 5.06
CA VAL A 399 -6.09 30.79 6.31
C VAL A 399 -6.34 32.14 6.95
N GLN A 400 -5.37 33.06 6.88
CA GLN A 400 -5.58 34.43 7.33
C GLN A 400 -6.69 35.12 6.54
N SER A 401 -6.73 34.93 5.21
CA SER A 401 -7.84 35.42 4.38
C SER A 401 -9.17 34.81 4.79
N ALA A 402 -9.17 33.53 5.15
CA ALA A 402 -10.39 32.87 5.60
C ALA A 402 -10.90 33.46 6.94
N PHE A 403 -10.01 33.93 7.81
CA PHE A 403 -10.37 34.59 9.07
C PHE A 403 -10.91 36.01 8.87
N THR A 404 -10.25 36.83 8.05
CA THR A 404 -10.57 38.27 7.89
C THR A 404 -11.49 38.57 6.70
N GLY A 405 -11.69 37.61 5.79
CA GLY A 405 -12.38 37.83 4.51
C GLY A 405 -11.58 38.64 3.48
N LYS A 406 -10.37 39.09 3.83
CA LYS A 406 -9.50 39.93 2.97
C LYS A 406 -8.13 39.28 2.77
N CYS A 407 -7.54 39.48 1.60
CA CYS A 407 -6.20 38.96 1.31
C CYS A 407 -5.16 39.64 2.24
N PRO A 408 -4.35 38.89 3.00
CA PRO A 408 -3.43 39.47 3.96
C PRO A 408 -2.30 40.22 3.24
N GLY A 409 -1.97 41.42 3.70
CA GLY A 409 -0.81 42.17 3.24
C GLY A 409 0.49 41.79 3.94
N GLY A 410 1.59 42.42 3.53
CA GLY A 410 2.84 42.45 4.28
C GLY A 410 3.74 41.20 4.18
N ASN A 411 4.51 40.95 5.24
CA ASN A 411 5.64 40.02 5.23
C ASN A 411 5.27 38.57 4.91
N VAL A 412 4.07 38.11 5.30
CA VAL A 412 3.59 36.75 5.02
C VAL A 412 3.57 36.48 3.51
N VAL A 413 2.93 37.36 2.74
CA VAL A 413 2.82 37.21 1.29
C VAL A 413 4.19 37.31 0.62
N ILE A 414 5.06 38.22 1.09
CA ILE A 414 6.42 38.35 0.56
C ILE A 414 7.20 37.04 0.74
N VAL A 415 7.16 36.45 1.95
CA VAL A 415 7.87 35.20 2.24
C VAL A 415 7.30 34.04 1.43
N GLU A 416 5.98 33.93 1.30
CA GLU A 416 5.33 32.87 0.52
C GLU A 416 5.63 33.01 -0.99
N ARG A 417 5.63 34.23 -1.53
CA ARG A 417 6.05 34.53 -2.92
C ARG A 417 7.51 34.14 -3.16
N LYS A 418 8.43 34.55 -2.28
CA LYS A 418 9.86 34.18 -2.36
C LYS A 418 10.05 32.65 -2.35
N ARG A 419 9.33 31.94 -1.47
CA ARG A 419 9.34 30.46 -1.43
C ARG A 419 8.79 29.85 -2.71
N SER A 420 7.73 30.43 -3.30
CA SER A 420 7.16 29.99 -4.57
C SER A 420 8.16 30.12 -5.72
N GLN A 421 8.79 31.29 -5.86
CA GLN A 421 9.83 31.54 -6.86
C GLN A 421 11.01 30.57 -6.70
N LYS A 422 11.49 30.34 -5.47
CA LYS A 422 12.57 29.37 -5.21
C LYS A 422 12.19 27.94 -5.61
N ARG A 423 10.93 27.54 -5.42
CA ARG A 423 10.44 26.22 -5.88
C ARG A 423 10.46 26.13 -7.41
N LYS A 424 10.03 27.19 -8.11
CA LYS A 424 10.07 27.27 -9.57
C LYS A 424 11.51 27.13 -10.09
N ILE A 425 12.45 27.89 -9.53
CA ILE A 425 13.87 27.82 -9.89
C ILE A 425 14.45 26.40 -9.65
N ASN A 426 14.16 25.79 -8.50
CA ASN A 426 14.65 24.43 -8.20
C ASN A 426 14.08 23.36 -9.14
N PHE A 427 12.86 23.57 -9.64
CA PHE A 427 12.21 22.69 -10.60
C PHE A 427 12.86 22.82 -11.98
N GLU A 428 13.12 24.05 -12.42
CA GLU A 428 13.82 24.35 -13.67
C GLU A 428 15.29 23.89 -13.64
N HIS A 429 15.95 23.98 -12.47
CA HIS A 429 17.39 23.71 -12.30
C HIS A 429 17.69 22.75 -11.13
N PRO A 430 17.48 21.42 -11.30
CA PRO A 430 17.66 20.44 -10.23
C PRO A 430 19.15 20.18 -9.89
N LYS A 431 19.55 20.43 -8.63
CA LYS A 431 20.91 20.14 -8.12
C LYS A 431 21.07 18.64 -7.77
N LYS A 432 22.10 17.96 -8.31
CA LYS A 432 22.43 16.56 -7.97
C LYS A 432 22.99 16.45 -6.53
N LYS A 433 22.27 15.78 -5.61
CA LYS A 433 22.76 15.50 -4.24
C LYS A 433 23.40 14.11 -4.16
N ARG A 434 24.68 14.02 -3.76
CA ARG A 434 25.35 12.76 -3.40
C ARG A 434 24.98 12.39 -1.94
N ARG A 435 24.30 11.27 -1.69
CA ARG A 435 24.03 10.76 -0.34
C ARG A 435 24.58 9.34 -0.19
N ILE A 436 25.36 9.10 0.87
CA ILE A 436 25.87 7.78 1.27
C ILE A 436 24.89 7.21 2.32
N LEU A 437 24.42 5.98 2.13
CA LEU A 437 23.45 5.32 3.02
C LEU A 437 24.15 4.20 3.83
N ARG A 438 23.93 4.16 5.15
CA ARG A 438 24.25 3.02 6.03
C ARG A 438 22.97 2.24 6.34
N GLU A 439 23.03 0.91 6.28
CA GLU A 439 21.88 0.02 6.55
C GLU A 439 21.70 -0.26 8.05
N ILE A 440 20.45 -0.31 8.52
CA ILE A 440 20.08 -0.74 9.88
C ILE A 440 18.96 -1.79 9.74
N ASN A 441 19.21 -3.00 10.29
CA ASN A 441 18.26 -4.10 10.36
C ASN A 441 17.26 -3.91 11.51
N LYS A 442 15.96 -4.19 11.29
CA LYS A 442 14.96 -4.41 12.36
C LYS A 442 14.06 -5.60 12.06
N LYS A 443 13.84 -6.46 13.06
CA LYS A 443 12.91 -7.60 13.08
C LYS A 443 11.55 -7.18 13.64
N GLN A 444 10.47 -7.83 13.19
CA GLN A 444 9.08 -7.58 13.57
C GLN A 444 8.47 -8.82 14.26
N HIS A 445 7.56 -8.63 15.25
CA HIS A 445 6.89 -9.67 16.03
C HIS A 445 5.38 -9.79 15.68
N ASP A 446 4.84 -11.01 15.66
CA ASP A 446 3.44 -11.38 15.32
C ASP A 446 2.56 -11.72 16.54
N TYR A 447 1.23 -11.65 16.34
CA TYR A 447 0.16 -11.72 17.36
C TYR A 447 -0.24 -13.16 17.78
N GLY A 448 -0.51 -13.31 19.08
CA GLY A 448 -0.58 -14.58 19.82
C GLY A 448 -1.91 -15.38 19.82
N PRO A 449 -2.13 -16.24 20.85
CA PRO A 449 -2.92 -17.48 20.76
C PRO A 449 -4.45 -17.39 20.92
N ALA A 450 -5.08 -16.22 20.96
CA ALA A 450 -6.51 -16.06 21.31
C ALA A 450 -7.52 -16.32 20.16
N SER A 451 -7.34 -17.37 19.35
CA SER A 451 -8.20 -17.64 18.18
C SER A 451 -9.02 -18.94 18.34
N ALA A 452 -9.62 -19.19 19.50
CA ALA A 452 -10.02 -20.54 19.91
C ALA A 452 -11.54 -20.88 19.92
N ALA A 453 -12.47 -19.93 19.70
CA ALA A 453 -13.90 -20.24 19.63
C ALA A 453 -14.65 -19.27 18.67
N PRO A 454 -15.75 -19.72 18.01
CA PRO A 454 -16.60 -18.86 17.19
C PRO A 454 -17.54 -17.99 18.05
N ASP A 455 -17.72 -16.73 17.65
CA ASP A 455 -18.48 -15.70 18.38
C ASP A 455 -20.01 -15.77 18.16
N MET A 456 -20.60 -16.97 18.04
CA MET A 456 -22.04 -17.13 17.72
C MET A 456 -22.71 -18.31 18.43
N SER A 457 -24.04 -18.26 18.56
CA SER A 457 -24.80 -19.28 19.31
C SER A 457 -24.91 -20.62 18.53
N PRO A 458 -25.10 -21.77 19.23
CA PRO A 458 -25.20 -23.08 18.57
C PRO A 458 -26.33 -23.18 17.54
N GLN A 459 -27.46 -22.51 17.78
CA GLN A 459 -28.60 -22.48 16.85
C GLN A 459 -28.30 -21.66 15.59
N GLN A 460 -27.59 -20.54 15.74
CA GLN A 460 -27.13 -19.73 14.61
C GLN A 460 -26.06 -20.46 13.80
N LEU A 461 -25.20 -21.23 14.46
CA LEU A 461 -24.19 -22.06 13.81
C LEU A 461 -24.81 -23.16 12.96
N GLU A 462 -25.84 -23.86 13.46
CA GLU A 462 -26.48 -24.93 12.68
C GLU A 462 -27.21 -24.37 11.46
N LYS A 463 -27.92 -23.24 11.59
CA LYS A 463 -28.53 -22.55 10.46
C LYS A 463 -27.51 -22.10 9.41
N ALA A 464 -26.39 -21.52 9.86
CA ALA A 464 -25.30 -21.11 8.96
C ALA A 464 -24.65 -22.31 8.25
N LYS A 465 -24.56 -23.46 8.92
CA LYS A 465 -24.07 -24.72 8.34
C LYS A 465 -25.01 -25.25 7.26
N GLU A 466 -26.32 -25.22 7.46
CA GLU A 466 -27.31 -25.60 6.45
C GLU A 466 -27.25 -24.70 5.21
N GLU A 467 -27.19 -23.39 5.41
CA GLU A 467 -27.06 -22.40 4.32
C GLU A 467 -25.74 -22.57 3.57
N PHE A 468 -24.63 -22.80 4.28
CA PHE A 468 -23.33 -23.07 3.68
C PHE A 468 -23.34 -24.34 2.82
N MET A 469 -23.94 -25.43 3.31
CA MET A 469 -24.04 -26.69 2.58
C MET A 469 -24.90 -26.57 1.32
N LYS A 470 -25.98 -25.77 1.37
CA LYS A 470 -26.80 -25.47 0.19
C LYS A 470 -26.01 -24.69 -0.86
N ASN A 471 -25.37 -23.59 -0.46
CA ASN A 471 -24.55 -22.77 -1.34
C ASN A 471 -23.39 -23.58 -1.96
N LEU A 472 -22.79 -24.49 -1.18
CA LEU A 472 -21.71 -25.33 -1.67
C LEU A 472 -22.19 -26.32 -2.73
N LYS A 473 -23.38 -26.91 -2.58
CA LYS A 473 -23.99 -27.76 -3.62
C LYS A 473 -24.25 -26.99 -4.91
N ASP A 474 -24.74 -25.75 -4.80
CA ASP A 474 -25.02 -24.91 -5.96
C ASP A 474 -23.74 -24.47 -6.68
N VAL A 475 -22.70 -24.09 -5.92
CA VAL A 475 -21.39 -23.70 -6.47
C VAL A 475 -20.66 -24.89 -7.11
N THR A 476 -20.85 -26.10 -6.59
CA THR A 476 -20.16 -27.32 -7.05
C THR A 476 -20.99 -28.16 -8.03
N CYS A 477 -22.08 -27.60 -8.57
CA CYS A 477 -22.98 -28.31 -9.47
C CYS A 477 -22.29 -28.77 -10.76
N ASP A 478 -21.43 -27.94 -11.35
CA ASP A 478 -20.64 -28.27 -12.55
C ASP A 478 -19.20 -28.65 -12.18
N ARG A 479 -19.04 -29.87 -11.66
CA ARG A 479 -17.75 -30.43 -11.21
C ARG A 479 -16.73 -30.53 -12.35
N ASN A 480 -17.18 -30.82 -13.57
CA ASN A 480 -16.29 -30.96 -14.73
C ASN A 480 -15.78 -29.61 -15.25
N ALA A 481 -16.56 -28.54 -15.11
CA ALA A 481 -16.06 -27.19 -15.36
C ALA A 481 -15.08 -26.74 -14.26
N ILE A 482 -15.36 -27.08 -13.00
CA ILE A 482 -14.48 -26.76 -11.87
C ILE A 482 -13.11 -27.42 -12.03
N GLU A 483 -13.06 -28.72 -12.31
CA GLU A 483 -11.81 -29.45 -12.53
C GLU A 483 -10.98 -28.74 -13.61
N ARG A 484 -11.58 -28.47 -14.77
CA ARG A 484 -10.91 -27.82 -15.91
C ARG A 484 -10.46 -26.38 -15.61
N ALA A 485 -11.26 -25.59 -14.91
CA ALA A 485 -10.92 -24.22 -14.53
C ALA A 485 -9.80 -24.15 -13.48
N THR A 486 -9.54 -25.25 -12.79
CA THR A 486 -8.63 -25.30 -11.64
C THR A 486 -7.39 -26.16 -11.86
N VAL A 487 -7.12 -26.57 -13.11
CA VAL A 487 -5.94 -27.36 -13.52
C VAL A 487 -4.61 -26.70 -13.14
N LEU A 488 -4.57 -25.36 -13.04
CA LEU A 488 -3.38 -24.63 -12.59
C LEU A 488 -3.19 -24.65 -11.07
N GLN A 489 -4.05 -25.36 -10.35
CA GLN A 489 -3.98 -25.63 -8.92
C GLN A 489 -3.64 -24.39 -8.09
N ARG A 490 -2.48 -24.37 -7.42
CA ARG A 490 -2.03 -23.27 -6.55
C ARG A 490 -1.94 -21.91 -7.25
N ASP A 491 -1.87 -21.89 -8.58
CA ASP A 491 -1.74 -20.69 -9.40
C ASP A 491 -3.11 -20.22 -9.96
N SER A 492 -4.21 -20.95 -9.67
CA SER A 492 -5.59 -20.54 -9.96
C SER A 492 -6.26 -19.93 -8.72
N SER A 493 -6.86 -18.76 -8.89
CA SER A 493 -7.69 -18.13 -7.85
C SER A 493 -8.89 -18.99 -7.50
N GLU A 494 -9.50 -19.61 -8.50
CA GLU A 494 -10.70 -20.43 -8.39
C GLU A 494 -10.41 -21.70 -7.59
N TRP A 495 -9.26 -22.35 -7.82
CA TRP A 495 -8.82 -23.52 -7.05
C TRP A 495 -8.57 -23.17 -5.58
N LEU A 496 -7.94 -22.02 -5.32
CA LEU A 496 -7.68 -21.53 -3.97
C LEU A 496 -8.97 -21.18 -3.22
N GLU A 497 -9.95 -20.56 -3.88
CA GLU A 497 -11.24 -20.22 -3.26
C GLU A 497 -12.09 -21.46 -2.98
N LEU A 498 -12.20 -22.38 -3.94
CA LEU A 498 -12.98 -23.59 -3.76
C LEU A 498 -12.41 -24.45 -2.63
N ARG A 499 -11.09 -24.62 -2.54
CA ARG A 499 -10.46 -25.43 -1.47
C ARG A 499 -10.65 -24.89 -0.05
N LYS A 500 -10.94 -23.60 0.14
CA LYS A 500 -11.24 -23.06 1.48
C LYS A 500 -12.56 -23.59 2.04
N ASN A 501 -13.48 -23.93 1.16
CA ASN A 501 -14.81 -24.44 1.50
C ASN A 501 -14.84 -25.98 1.58
N LEU A 502 -13.70 -26.63 1.31
CA LEU A 502 -13.59 -28.09 1.22
C LEU A 502 -12.63 -28.65 2.26
N VAL A 503 -12.95 -29.84 2.75
CA VAL A 503 -12.03 -30.73 3.42
C VAL A 503 -11.21 -31.46 2.35
N THR A 504 -9.96 -31.04 2.18
CA THR A 504 -9.08 -31.61 1.16
C THR A 504 -8.40 -32.89 1.63
N ALA A 505 -8.06 -33.79 0.70
CA ALA A 505 -7.34 -35.05 0.98
C ALA A 505 -6.10 -34.87 1.89
N SER A 506 -5.32 -33.80 1.68
CA SER A 506 -4.14 -33.45 2.49
C SER A 506 -4.44 -33.21 3.98
N ASN A 507 -5.67 -32.81 4.32
CA ASN A 507 -6.12 -32.55 5.69
C ASN A 507 -7.02 -33.67 6.24
N PHE A 508 -7.59 -34.50 5.36
CA PHE A 508 -8.58 -35.53 5.72
C PHE A 508 -8.04 -36.54 6.72
N GLY A 509 -6.79 -36.99 6.55
CA GLY A 509 -6.14 -37.91 7.48
C GLY A 509 -5.95 -37.35 8.89
N LEU A 510 -5.73 -36.04 9.04
CA LEU A 510 -5.63 -35.37 10.34
C LEU A 510 -6.99 -35.30 11.04
N ILE A 511 -8.06 -35.10 10.27
CA ILE A 511 -9.43 -35.06 10.78
C ILE A 511 -9.86 -36.44 11.29
N CYS A 512 -9.61 -37.49 10.50
CA CYS A 512 -9.99 -38.87 10.86
C CYS A 512 -9.23 -39.38 12.10
N LYS A 513 -7.96 -39.00 12.26
CA LYS A 513 -7.11 -39.42 13.40
C LYS A 513 -7.32 -38.58 14.66
N ARG A 514 -8.21 -37.57 14.63
CA ARG A 514 -8.44 -36.68 15.77
C ARG A 514 -9.16 -37.43 16.90
N LYS A 515 -8.57 -37.39 18.10
CA LYS A 515 -9.21 -37.89 19.33
C LYS A 515 -10.26 -36.87 19.82
N ALA A 516 -11.42 -37.35 20.29
CA ALA A 516 -12.54 -36.51 20.73
C ALA A 516 -12.15 -35.49 21.83
N ASN A 517 -11.17 -35.83 22.66
CA ASN A 517 -10.76 -35.05 23.84
C ASN A 517 -9.81 -33.88 23.52
N PHE A 518 -9.40 -33.70 22.25
CA PHE A 518 -8.51 -32.60 21.83
C PHE A 518 -9.29 -31.47 21.12
N GLY A 519 -9.01 -30.23 21.52
CA GLY A 519 -9.66 -29.03 20.99
C GLY A 519 -9.49 -28.85 19.48
N THR A 520 -10.58 -28.53 18.79
CA THR A 520 -10.68 -28.42 17.32
C THR A 520 -10.06 -27.15 16.76
N ALA A 521 -9.85 -26.12 17.58
CA ALA A 521 -9.46 -24.77 17.15
C ALA A 521 -8.14 -24.71 16.36
N SER A 522 -7.10 -25.42 16.80
CA SER A 522 -5.80 -25.42 16.10
C SER A 522 -5.90 -26.05 14.71
N LEU A 523 -6.67 -27.14 14.59
CA LEU A 523 -6.91 -27.84 13.33
C LEU A 523 -7.72 -26.96 12.37
N VAL A 524 -8.84 -26.40 12.85
CA VAL A 524 -9.68 -25.48 12.06
C VAL A 524 -8.88 -24.25 11.62
N LYS A 525 -8.07 -23.67 12.51
CA LYS A 525 -7.18 -22.56 12.18
C LYS A 525 -6.18 -22.93 11.07
N ASN A 526 -5.58 -24.12 11.12
CA ASN A 526 -4.64 -24.55 10.08
C ASN A 526 -5.32 -24.84 8.73
N ILE A 527 -6.58 -25.29 8.74
CA ILE A 527 -7.37 -25.53 7.52
C ILE A 527 -7.84 -24.21 6.89
N LEU A 528 -8.40 -23.29 7.69
CA LEU A 528 -8.94 -22.01 7.22
C LEU A 528 -7.85 -20.98 6.90
N TYR A 529 -6.74 -21.02 7.64
CA TYR A 529 -5.62 -20.11 7.52
C TYR A 529 -4.31 -20.88 7.34
N PRO A 530 -4.13 -21.56 6.19
CA PRO A 530 -2.92 -22.31 5.93
C PRO A 530 -1.71 -21.39 6.04
N LYS A 531 -0.75 -21.77 6.90
CA LYS A 531 0.50 -21.02 7.05
C LYS A 531 1.23 -21.03 5.71
N ASN A 532 1.86 -19.91 5.37
CA ASN A 532 2.74 -19.89 4.20
C ASN A 532 4.02 -20.69 4.51
N LEU A 533 4.04 -21.95 4.06
CA LEU A 533 5.14 -22.88 4.28
C LEU A 533 6.19 -22.86 3.15
N LEU A 534 6.15 -21.88 2.24
CA LEU A 534 7.13 -21.70 1.16
C LEU A 534 8.55 -21.35 1.65
N ASN A 535 8.76 -21.26 2.96
CA ASN A 535 10.07 -21.11 3.58
C ASN A 535 10.60 -22.42 4.18
N VAL A 536 9.80 -23.49 4.20
CA VAL A 536 10.18 -24.80 4.74
C VAL A 536 10.91 -25.59 3.67
N ALA A 537 12.18 -25.91 3.92
CA ALA A 537 13.07 -26.53 2.95
C ALA A 537 12.53 -27.84 2.33
N SER A 538 11.87 -28.70 3.13
CA SER A 538 11.28 -29.96 2.63
C SER A 538 10.10 -29.73 1.67
N ILE A 539 9.29 -28.71 1.92
CA ILE A 539 8.12 -28.38 1.08
C ILE A 539 8.57 -27.70 -0.20
N CYS A 540 9.54 -26.78 -0.12
CA CYS A 540 10.16 -26.20 -1.32
C CYS A 540 10.81 -27.28 -2.19
N HIS A 541 11.53 -28.21 -1.57
CA HIS A 541 12.12 -29.35 -2.27
C HIS A 541 11.05 -30.19 -2.98
N GLY A 542 9.93 -30.50 -2.30
CA GLY A 542 8.79 -31.16 -2.92
C GLY A 542 8.26 -30.43 -4.15
N ILE A 543 7.88 -29.16 -3.98
CA ILE A 543 7.38 -28.28 -5.03
C ILE A 543 8.33 -28.17 -6.23
N GLU A 544 9.64 -28.07 -5.97
CA GLU A 544 10.66 -27.90 -7.00
C GLU A 544 10.85 -29.17 -7.84
N HIS A 545 10.71 -30.35 -7.24
CA HIS A 545 11.07 -31.63 -7.87
C HIS A 545 9.86 -32.44 -8.34
N GLU A 546 8.63 -32.08 -7.93
CA GLU A 546 7.39 -32.77 -8.31
C GLU A 546 7.22 -32.87 -9.84
N SER A 547 7.40 -31.76 -10.56
CA SER A 547 7.33 -31.76 -12.04
C SER A 547 8.39 -32.64 -12.70
N GLN A 548 9.59 -32.74 -12.12
CA GLN A 548 10.66 -33.59 -12.63
C GLN A 548 10.36 -35.07 -12.39
N ALA A 549 9.83 -35.38 -11.22
CA ALA A 549 9.41 -36.74 -10.87
C ALA A 549 8.24 -37.19 -11.76
N LEU A 550 7.29 -36.31 -12.08
CA LEU A 550 6.22 -36.59 -13.06
C LEU A 550 6.80 -36.92 -14.44
N GLN A 551 7.69 -36.08 -14.97
CA GLN A 551 8.32 -36.31 -16.28
C GLN A 551 9.19 -37.58 -16.31
N GLN A 552 9.85 -37.91 -15.19
CA GLN A 552 10.61 -39.14 -15.09
C GLN A 552 9.68 -40.35 -15.07
N LEU A 553 8.57 -40.29 -14.32
CA LEU A 553 7.56 -41.35 -14.27
C LEU A 553 6.91 -41.57 -15.64
N GLU A 554 6.55 -40.51 -16.37
CA GLU A 554 6.04 -40.59 -17.75
C GLU A 554 6.98 -41.37 -18.67
N LYS A 555 8.29 -41.10 -18.58
CA LYS A 555 9.31 -41.75 -19.41
C LYS A 555 9.60 -43.18 -18.99
N GLN A 556 9.61 -43.47 -17.68
CA GLN A 556 9.93 -44.79 -17.14
C GLN A 556 8.82 -45.79 -17.42
N GLU A 557 7.57 -45.38 -17.17
CA GLU A 557 6.39 -46.23 -17.34
C GLU A 557 5.80 -46.14 -18.75
N ASN A 558 6.34 -45.26 -19.62
CA ASN A 558 5.86 -44.98 -20.97
C ASN A 558 4.35 -44.63 -21.00
N VAL A 559 3.92 -43.81 -20.04
CA VAL A 559 2.54 -43.34 -19.89
C VAL A 559 2.47 -41.82 -20.08
N LYS A 560 1.32 -41.34 -20.55
CA LYS A 560 1.04 -39.90 -20.63
C LYS A 560 0.30 -39.47 -19.37
N ILE A 561 0.92 -38.59 -18.58
CA ILE A 561 0.33 -38.02 -17.37
C ILE A 561 -0.29 -36.66 -17.72
N THR A 562 -1.57 -36.49 -17.46
CA THR A 562 -2.26 -35.21 -17.61
C THR A 562 -2.38 -34.50 -16.28
N HIS A 563 -2.13 -33.19 -16.27
CA HIS A 563 -2.44 -32.34 -15.13
C HIS A 563 -3.95 -32.29 -14.92
N CYS A 564 -4.35 -32.23 -13.66
CA CYS A 564 -5.75 -32.17 -13.25
C CYS A 564 -5.96 -31.09 -12.19
N GLY A 565 -7.19 -30.61 -12.11
CA GLY A 565 -7.63 -29.62 -11.14
C GLY A 565 -8.25 -30.25 -9.89
N LEU A 566 -9.24 -29.57 -9.35
CA LEU A 566 -9.94 -29.96 -8.14
C LEU A 566 -11.10 -30.89 -8.45
N PHE A 567 -11.05 -32.11 -7.92
CA PHE A 567 -12.18 -33.04 -7.89
C PHE A 567 -12.98 -32.85 -6.61
N ILE A 568 -14.30 -32.83 -6.73
CA ILE A 568 -15.25 -32.67 -5.63
C ILE A 568 -16.13 -33.90 -5.57
N ASP A 569 -16.34 -34.44 -4.37
CA ASP A 569 -17.13 -35.67 -4.19
C ASP A 569 -18.60 -35.44 -4.59
N GLN A 570 -19.20 -36.46 -5.20
CA GLN A 570 -20.58 -36.38 -5.68
C GLN A 570 -21.59 -36.38 -4.52
N THR A 571 -21.31 -37.14 -3.47
CA THR A 571 -22.22 -37.35 -2.33
C THR A 571 -21.99 -36.31 -1.24
N HIS A 572 -20.73 -35.90 -1.05
CA HIS A 572 -20.28 -34.99 0.00
C HIS A 572 -19.57 -33.78 -0.64
N PRO A 573 -20.31 -32.73 -1.05
CA PRO A 573 -19.76 -31.58 -1.77
C PRO A 573 -18.75 -30.74 -0.97
N PHE A 574 -18.57 -31.03 0.31
CA PHE A 574 -17.53 -30.45 1.17
C PHE A 574 -16.23 -31.25 1.17
N ILE A 575 -16.11 -32.35 0.42
CA ILE A 575 -14.89 -33.15 0.29
C ILE A 575 -14.30 -32.94 -1.10
N GLY A 576 -12.99 -32.72 -1.17
CA GLY A 576 -12.30 -32.59 -2.45
C GLY A 576 -10.86 -33.08 -2.44
N ALA A 577 -10.33 -33.37 -3.63
CA ALA A 577 -8.96 -33.83 -3.82
C ALA A 577 -8.38 -33.25 -5.12
N THR A 578 -7.06 -33.12 -5.14
CA THR A 578 -6.31 -32.76 -6.34
C THR A 578 -5.12 -33.72 -6.38
N PRO A 579 -5.19 -34.78 -7.20
CA PRO A 579 -4.06 -35.65 -7.47
C PRO A 579 -2.90 -34.87 -8.12
N ASP A 580 -1.69 -35.42 -8.04
CA ASP A 580 -0.52 -34.81 -8.69
C ASP A 580 -0.55 -35.03 -10.23
N GLY A 581 -1.25 -36.07 -10.69
CA GLY A 581 -1.52 -36.32 -12.10
C GLY A 581 -2.51 -37.45 -12.35
N LEU A 582 -2.98 -37.58 -13.59
CA LEU A 582 -3.86 -38.65 -14.04
C LEU A 582 -3.25 -39.40 -15.23
N VAL A 583 -3.46 -40.70 -15.29
CA VAL A 583 -3.09 -41.55 -16.43
C VAL A 583 -4.36 -42.22 -16.94
N GLY A 584 -4.78 -41.85 -18.15
CA GLY A 584 -6.04 -42.35 -18.72
C GLY A 584 -7.26 -41.95 -17.87
N TYR A 585 -8.22 -42.86 -17.72
CA TYR A 585 -9.47 -42.62 -16.98
C TYR A 585 -9.49 -43.24 -15.57
N ASP A 586 -8.63 -44.22 -15.29
CA ASP A 586 -8.74 -45.08 -14.10
C ASP A 586 -7.51 -45.07 -13.18
N MET A 587 -6.43 -44.33 -13.52
CA MET A 587 -5.20 -44.30 -12.73
C MET A 587 -4.83 -42.88 -12.27
N LEU A 588 -4.43 -42.80 -11.00
CA LEU A 588 -4.01 -41.57 -10.32
C LEU A 588 -2.53 -41.64 -9.95
N VAL A 589 -1.86 -40.49 -10.03
CA VAL A 589 -0.46 -40.33 -9.70
C VAL A 589 -0.35 -39.46 -8.45
N GLU A 590 0.38 -39.97 -7.45
CA GLU A 590 0.75 -39.26 -6.23
C GLU A 590 2.26 -39.35 -6.07
N ILE A 591 2.93 -38.20 -6.07
CA ILE A 591 4.37 -38.08 -5.99
C ILE A 591 4.80 -37.62 -4.59
N LYS A 592 5.92 -38.18 -4.13
CA LYS A 592 6.58 -37.73 -2.91
C LYS A 592 8.08 -37.60 -3.16
N CYS A 593 8.61 -36.40 -2.94
CA CYS A 593 10.04 -36.10 -3.04
C CYS A 593 10.63 -35.85 -1.64
N PRO A 594 11.03 -36.90 -0.89
CA PRO A 594 11.54 -36.74 0.47
C PRO A 594 12.95 -36.14 0.48
N ILE A 595 13.10 -34.96 1.08
CA ILE A 595 14.39 -34.26 1.22
C ILE A 595 15.46 -35.09 1.97
N THR A 596 15.05 -36.02 2.83
CA THR A 596 15.96 -36.90 3.58
C THR A 596 16.64 -37.93 2.68
N ALA A 597 15.99 -38.37 1.60
CA ALA A 597 16.59 -39.25 0.60
C ALA A 597 17.69 -38.52 -0.21
N SER A 598 17.53 -37.21 -0.41
CA SER A 598 18.54 -36.36 -1.05
C SER A 598 19.80 -36.18 -0.20
N LYS A 599 19.71 -36.26 1.14
CA LYS A 599 20.83 -36.05 2.05
C LYS A 599 21.67 -37.30 2.35
N LYS A 600 21.17 -38.50 2.01
CA LYS A 600 21.89 -39.77 2.22
C LYS A 600 22.89 -40.13 1.11
N ARG A 601 22.98 -39.32 0.06
CA ARG A 601 24.04 -39.41 -0.96
C ARG A 601 24.94 -38.18 -0.84
N SER A 602 25.75 -38.16 0.22
CA SER A 602 26.92 -37.30 0.35
C SER A 602 28.16 -38.17 0.23
#